data_AF-A0A959YX83-F1
#
_entry.id   AF-A0A959YX83-F1
#
_cell.length_a   1.000
_cell.length_b   1.000
_cell.length_c   1.000
_cell.angle_alpha   90.00
_cell.angle_beta   90.00
_cell.angle_gamma   90.00
#
_symmetry.space_group_name_H-M   'P 1'
#
loop_
_entity.id
_entity.type
_entity.pdbx_description
1 polymer ?
#
loop_
_entity_poly.entity_id
_entity_poly.type
_entity_poly.pdbx_seq_one_letter_code
_entity_poly.pdbx_strand_id
1 'polypeptide(L)'
;MKEQDGRILSSVLCRLRHFHIALIFTFPHALSSQPDTLLKHVTLDEVVISAQASGFNVDAFVQQVITDTTFHKAFLNTRYYPHALVSDLDVRNKRETRSATLHRRGRLVRDGKYAELVIDSTAESGKLRDRKGEFRYLTAEMYDDVFFPKGRYVA
;
A
#
# COMPACT_ATOMS: atom_id res chain seq x y z
N MET A 1 -67.88 -60.95 34.46
CA MET A 1 -67.19 -59.78 35.06
C MET A 1 -66.23 -59.26 34.02
N LYS A 2 -66.48 -58.03 33.53
CA LYS A 2 -65.86 -57.34 32.36
C LYS A 2 -64.33 -57.37 32.39
N GLU A 3 -63.63 -57.78 31.33
CA GLU A 3 -63.44 -57.15 29.99
C GLU A 3 -62.17 -56.28 29.97
N GLN A 4 -61.17 -56.80 29.23
CA GLN A 4 -59.94 -56.15 28.83
C GLN A 4 -60.18 -55.24 27.61
N ASP A 5 -59.22 -54.34 27.43
CA ASP A 5 -58.77 -53.75 26.16
C ASP A 5 -59.39 -52.40 25.74
N GLY A 6 -58.51 -51.45 25.38
CA GLY A 6 -58.94 -50.20 24.75
C GLY A 6 -58.05 -48.98 24.90
N ARG A 7 -57.25 -48.73 23.86
CA ARG A 7 -57.10 -47.44 23.14
C ARG A 7 -56.29 -46.31 23.79
N ILE A 8 -55.12 -45.96 23.25
CA ILE A 8 -54.86 -45.04 22.10
C ILE A 8 -54.80 -43.55 22.50
N LEU A 9 -53.63 -42.95 22.24
CA LEU A 9 -53.32 -41.56 21.85
C LEU A 9 -53.90 -40.37 22.64
N SER A 10 -53.06 -39.71 23.43
CA SER A 10 -52.79 -38.25 23.45
C SER A 10 -51.72 -38.03 24.52
N SER A 11 -50.70 -37.19 24.42
CA SER A 11 -50.57 -35.92 23.75
C SER A 11 -49.07 -35.61 23.63
N VAL A 12 -48.75 -35.02 22.50
CA VAL A 12 -47.45 -34.47 22.13
C VAL A 12 -47.21 -33.17 22.91
N LEU A 13 -45.94 -32.84 23.16
CA LEU A 13 -45.42 -31.53 23.61
C LEU A 13 -45.75 -31.11 25.05
N CYS A 14 -44.80 -31.27 25.96
CA CYS A 14 -44.49 -30.16 26.86
C CYS A 14 -43.02 -30.15 27.27
N ARG A 15 -42.47 -28.96 27.24
CA ARG A 15 -41.08 -28.57 27.48
C ARG A 15 -40.65 -28.95 28.89
N LEU A 16 -39.34 -29.13 29.09
CA LEU A 16 -38.49 -28.16 29.81
C LEU A 16 -37.41 -28.87 30.65
N ARG A 17 -36.19 -28.31 30.53
CA ARG A 17 -35.11 -28.29 31.53
C ARG A 17 -34.25 -29.55 31.66
N HIS A 18 -33.17 -29.60 30.88
CA HIS A 18 -31.93 -30.21 31.35
C HIS A 18 -30.83 -29.16 31.34
N PHE A 19 -30.27 -28.99 32.52
CA PHE A 19 -29.39 -27.92 32.97
C PHE A 19 -28.03 -28.59 33.18
N HIS A 20 -27.16 -28.59 32.17
CA HIS A 20 -25.77 -29.05 32.32
C HIS A 20 -24.88 -28.09 31.52
N ILE A 21 -24.35 -27.08 32.22
CA ILE A 21 -22.97 -27.04 32.72
C ILE A 21 -21.99 -26.73 31.59
N ALA A 22 -21.54 -25.48 31.61
CA ALA A 22 -20.49 -24.93 30.80
C ALA A 22 -19.21 -25.77 30.90
N LEU A 23 -18.75 -26.28 29.75
CA LEU A 23 -17.36 -26.70 29.57
C LEU A 23 -16.73 -25.69 28.60
N ILE A 24 -16.30 -24.55 29.15
CA ILE A 24 -15.41 -23.62 28.46
C ILE A 24 -14.06 -24.32 28.36
N PHE A 25 -13.74 -24.86 27.18
CA PHE A 25 -12.43 -25.40 26.88
C PHE A 25 -11.47 -24.21 26.73
N THR A 26 -10.84 -23.78 27.82
CA THR A 26 -9.75 -22.80 27.79
C THR A 26 -8.52 -23.48 27.19
N PHE A 27 -8.40 -23.40 25.86
CA PHE A 27 -7.17 -23.73 25.14
C PHE A 27 -6.10 -22.69 25.53
N PRO A 28 -4.97 -23.06 26.15
CA PRO A 28 -3.89 -22.12 26.36
C PRO A 28 -3.28 -21.79 25.00
N HIS A 29 -3.64 -20.64 24.45
CA HIS A 29 -2.97 -20.08 23.28
C HIS A 29 -1.62 -19.58 23.76
N ALA A 30 -0.55 -20.29 23.40
CA ALA A 30 0.80 -19.73 23.53
C ALA A 30 0.91 -18.56 22.55
N LEU A 31 0.73 -17.33 23.06
CA LEU A 31 1.03 -16.10 22.33
C LEU A 31 2.54 -16.09 22.05
N SER A 32 2.92 -16.44 20.83
CA SER A 32 4.26 -16.18 20.33
C SER A 32 4.30 -14.71 19.92
N SER A 33 4.95 -13.86 20.73
CA SER A 33 5.35 -12.53 20.29
C SER A 33 6.33 -12.72 19.13
N GLN A 34 5.98 -12.20 17.95
CA GLN A 34 6.98 -11.99 16.91
C GLN A 34 7.96 -10.94 17.46
N PRO A 35 9.28 -11.10 17.27
CA PRO A 35 10.19 -10.00 17.55
C PRO A 35 9.79 -8.85 16.64
N ASP A 36 9.41 -7.73 17.26
CA ASP A 36 9.17 -6.47 16.57
C ASP A 36 10.37 -6.23 15.65
N THR A 37 10.14 -6.42 14.34
CA THR A 37 11.13 -6.03 13.35
C THR A 37 11.12 -4.53 13.38
N LEU A 38 11.98 -3.96 14.23
CA LEU A 38 12.16 -2.53 14.37
C LEU A 38 12.33 -1.96 12.97
N LEU A 39 11.29 -1.25 12.51
CA LEU A 39 11.40 -0.38 11.34
C LEU A 39 12.65 0.46 11.60
N LYS A 40 13.68 0.33 10.74
CA LYS A 40 14.86 1.19 10.80
C LYS A 40 14.36 2.61 10.60
N HIS A 41 14.11 3.29 11.70
CA HIS A 41 13.74 4.69 11.71
C HIS A 41 15.02 5.46 11.39
N VAL A 42 15.19 5.78 10.11
CA VAL A 42 16.30 6.61 9.64
C VAL A 42 15.88 8.06 9.87
N THR A 43 16.26 8.62 11.03
CA THR A 43 16.24 10.06 11.23
C THR A 43 17.41 10.65 10.48
N LEU A 44 17.12 11.46 9.46
CA LEU A 44 18.14 12.25 8.79
C LEU A 44 18.41 13.48 9.67
N ASP A 45 19.65 13.65 10.12
CA ASP A 45 20.06 14.84 10.86
C ASP A 45 19.94 16.08 9.96
N GLU A 46 19.41 17.16 10.52
CA GLU A 46 19.40 18.47 9.85
C GLU A 46 20.84 18.98 9.74
N VAL A 47 21.39 18.94 8.52
CA VAL A 47 22.71 19.52 8.24
C VAL A 47 22.54 21.03 8.12
N VAL A 48 22.80 21.74 9.22
CA VAL A 48 22.98 23.20 9.19
C VAL A 48 24.37 23.49 8.60
N ILE A 49 24.42 23.95 7.35
CA ILE A 49 25.65 24.47 6.74
C ILE A 49 25.96 25.81 7.39
N SER A 50 26.54 25.78 8.59
CA SER A 50 27.05 26.98 9.24
C SER A 50 28.40 27.33 8.60
N ALA A 51 28.45 28.48 7.94
CA ALA A 51 29.67 29.06 7.39
C ALA A 51 30.59 29.50 8.56
N GLN A 52 31.14 28.56 9.31
CA GLN A 52 32.03 28.85 10.43
C GLN A 52 33.48 28.52 10.02
N ALA A 53 34.28 29.58 10.00
CA ALA A 53 35.73 29.67 9.81
C ALA A 53 36.34 29.45 8.41
N SER A 54 35.79 28.60 7.52
CA SER A 54 36.45 28.27 6.23
C SER A 54 35.71 28.68 4.94
N GLY A 55 34.60 29.41 5.06
CA GLY A 55 33.82 29.89 3.91
C GLY A 55 33.04 28.78 3.20
N PHE A 56 31.78 29.04 2.87
CA PHE A 56 30.99 28.12 2.05
C PHE A 56 31.51 28.14 0.61
N ASN A 57 32.02 27.00 0.13
CA ASN A 57 32.50 26.86 -1.24
C ASN A 57 31.35 26.40 -2.15
N VAL A 58 30.78 27.36 -2.89
CA VAL A 58 29.67 27.12 -3.83
C VAL A 58 30.03 26.07 -4.87
N ASP A 59 31.24 26.12 -5.42
CA ASP A 59 31.67 25.19 -6.46
C ASP A 59 31.75 23.75 -5.92
N ALA A 60 32.29 23.58 -4.71
CA ALA A 60 32.34 22.27 -4.05
C ALA A 60 30.93 21.72 -3.76
N PHE A 61 30.01 22.57 -3.31
CA PHE A 61 28.61 22.18 -3.09
C PHE A 61 27.92 21.78 -4.40
N VAL A 62 28.07 22.58 -5.46
CA VAL A 62 27.52 22.27 -6.78
C VAL A 62 28.09 20.95 -7.31
N GLN A 63 29.39 20.72 -7.18
CA GLN A 63 30.01 19.44 -7.56
C GLN A 63 29.47 18.27 -6.73
N GLN A 64 29.29 18.44 -5.43
CA GLN A 64 28.69 17.41 -4.58
C GLN A 64 27.26 17.09 -5.01
N VAL A 65 26.44 18.10 -5.30
CA VAL A 65 25.05 17.90 -5.77
C VAL A 65 25.01 17.22 -7.14
N ILE A 66 25.87 17.63 -8.08
CA ILE A 66 25.94 17.05 -9.43
C ILE A 66 26.42 15.59 -9.39
N THR A 67 27.34 15.27 -8.48
CA THR A 67 27.92 13.92 -8.36
C THR A 67 27.11 13.00 -7.43
N ASP A 68 26.08 13.51 -6.75
CA ASP A 68 25.25 12.72 -5.86
C ASP A 68 24.40 11.70 -6.65
N THR A 69 24.53 10.43 -6.28
CA THR A 69 23.78 9.30 -6.86
C THR A 69 22.74 8.72 -5.91
N THR A 70 22.56 9.32 -4.74
CA THR A 70 21.70 8.81 -3.66
C THR A 70 20.24 8.74 -4.11
N PHE A 71 19.73 9.80 -4.73
CA PHE A 71 18.38 9.80 -5.31
C PHE A 71 18.22 8.77 -6.41
N HIS A 72 19.22 8.64 -7.29
CA HIS A 72 19.19 7.66 -8.36
C HIS A 72 19.16 6.22 -7.81
N LYS A 73 20.01 5.91 -6.81
CA LYS A 73 20.03 4.60 -6.14
C LYS A 73 18.73 4.30 -5.39
N ALA A 74 18.18 5.29 -4.68
CA ALA A 74 16.90 5.16 -3.99
C ALA A 74 15.77 4.84 -4.99
N PHE A 75 15.75 5.53 -6.14
CA PHE A 75 14.81 5.23 -7.22
C PHE A 75 15.00 3.83 -7.80
N LEU A 76 16.23 3.37 -8.03
CA LEU A 76 16.47 2.00 -8.50
C LEU A 76 16.00 0.95 -7.48
N ASN A 77 16.15 1.21 -6.18
CA ASN A 77 15.67 0.30 -5.14
C ASN A 77 14.15 0.12 -5.18
N THR A 78 13.38 1.16 -5.53
CA THR A 78 11.92 1.00 -5.67
C THR A 78 11.55 0.07 -6.81
N ARG A 79 12.42 -0.13 -7.82
CA ARG A 79 12.18 -1.08 -8.91
C ARG A 79 12.56 -2.53 -8.57
N TYR A 80 13.22 -2.76 -7.44
CA TYR A 80 13.76 -4.09 -7.09
C TYR A 80 12.98 -4.80 -5.98
N TYR A 81 12.61 -4.07 -4.93
CA TYR A 81 11.99 -4.68 -3.73
C TYR A 81 10.47 -4.66 -3.83
N PRO A 82 9.77 -5.79 -3.57
CA PRO A 82 8.32 -5.81 -3.52
C PRO A 82 7.77 -4.79 -2.52
N HIS A 83 6.79 -3.99 -2.94
CA HIS A 83 6.16 -2.97 -2.11
C HIS A 83 4.79 -2.61 -2.68
N ALA A 84 3.92 -2.07 -1.83
CA ALA A 84 2.71 -1.39 -2.28
C ALA A 84 3.02 0.08 -2.58
N LEU A 85 2.34 0.64 -3.56
CA LEU A 85 2.43 2.05 -3.91
C LEU A 85 1.06 2.69 -3.98
N VAL A 86 1.04 3.98 -3.67
CA VAL A 86 -0.06 4.89 -3.92
C VAL A 86 0.54 6.12 -4.59
N SER A 87 -0.08 6.58 -5.66
CA SER A 87 0.38 7.73 -6.43
C SER A 87 -0.76 8.70 -6.64
N ASP A 88 -0.46 9.98 -6.44
CA ASP A 88 -1.37 11.10 -6.64
C ASP A 88 -0.69 12.14 -7.53
N LEU A 89 -1.34 12.45 -8.65
CA LEU A 89 -0.93 13.52 -9.55
C LEU A 89 -2.05 14.54 -9.66
N ASP A 90 -1.71 15.79 -9.35
CA ASP A 90 -2.61 16.93 -9.42
C ASP A 90 -2.10 17.94 -10.45
N VAL A 91 -2.93 18.28 -11.42
CA VAL A 91 -2.62 19.35 -12.38
C VAL A 91 -3.36 20.62 -12.01
N ARG A 92 -2.63 21.68 -11.69
CA ARG A 92 -3.18 22.99 -11.37
C ARG A 92 -3.10 23.94 -12.56
N ASN A 93 -4.09 24.83 -12.68
CA ASN A 93 -4.05 25.90 -13.66
C ASN A 93 -3.29 27.13 -13.11
N LYS A 94 -3.19 28.19 -13.92
CA LYS A 94 -2.52 29.46 -13.56
C LYS A 94 -3.11 30.17 -12.33
N ARG A 95 -4.32 29.80 -11.90
CA ARG A 95 -4.99 30.33 -10.70
C ARG A 95 -4.90 29.36 -9.51
N GLU A 96 -3.98 28.38 -9.58
CA GLU A 96 -3.78 27.32 -8.58
C GLU A 96 -4.99 26.40 -8.35
N THR A 97 -6.01 26.46 -9.21
CA THR A 97 -7.17 25.56 -9.10
C THR A 97 -6.90 24.25 -9.80
N ARG A 98 -7.26 23.15 -9.13
CA ARG A 98 -7.11 21.77 -9.63
C ARG A 98 -7.95 21.60 -10.90
N SER A 99 -7.29 21.22 -11.98
CA SER A 99 -7.86 21.13 -13.34
C SER A 99 -7.91 19.69 -13.88
N ALA A 100 -7.08 18.80 -13.34
CA ALA A 100 -7.10 17.37 -13.58
C ALA A 100 -6.43 16.61 -12.42
N THR A 101 -6.78 15.33 -12.25
CA THR A 101 -6.17 14.43 -11.26
C THR A 101 -5.95 13.04 -11.81
N LEU A 102 -4.98 12.34 -11.23
CA LEU A 102 -4.76 10.90 -11.41
C LEU A 102 -4.38 10.29 -10.06
N HIS A 103 -5.19 9.36 -9.58
CA HIS A 103 -4.91 8.55 -8.39
C HIS A 103 -4.69 7.10 -8.81
N ARG A 104 -3.61 6.48 -8.35
CA ARG A 104 -3.31 5.06 -8.61
C ARG A 104 -2.93 4.33 -7.34
N ARG A 105 -3.32 3.07 -7.27
CA ARG A 105 -2.83 2.11 -6.28
C ARG A 105 -2.28 0.90 -7.02
N GLY A 106 -1.21 0.34 -6.52
CA GLY A 106 -0.58 -0.82 -7.14
C GLY A 106 0.45 -1.45 -6.23
N ARG A 107 1.09 -2.49 -6.75
CA ARG A 107 2.12 -3.24 -6.05
C ARG A 107 3.20 -3.66 -7.04
N LEU A 108 4.46 -3.54 -6.62
CA LEU A 108 5.54 -4.24 -7.28
C LEU A 108 5.60 -5.67 -6.75
N VAL A 109 5.49 -6.65 -7.65
CA VAL A 109 5.62 -8.07 -7.34
C VAL A 109 6.90 -8.64 -7.94
N ARG A 110 7.43 -9.71 -7.34
CA ARG A 110 8.61 -10.43 -7.85
C ARG A 110 8.33 -11.91 -8.07
N ASP A 111 8.92 -12.42 -9.14
CA ASP A 111 8.94 -13.83 -9.51
C ASP A 111 10.35 -14.20 -9.99
N GLY A 112 11.16 -14.74 -9.08
CA GLY A 112 12.58 -14.98 -9.30
C GLY A 112 13.34 -13.71 -9.67
N LYS A 113 13.99 -13.71 -10.84
CA LYS A 113 14.75 -12.56 -11.38
C LYS A 113 13.88 -11.47 -12.02
N TYR A 114 12.56 -11.64 -11.98
CA TYR A 114 11.65 -10.73 -12.65
C TYR A 114 10.86 -9.91 -11.65
N ALA A 115 10.57 -8.67 -12.04
CA ALA A 115 9.68 -7.76 -11.34
C ALA A 115 8.59 -7.26 -12.29
N GLU A 116 7.43 -6.96 -11.74
CA GLU A 116 6.30 -6.39 -12.48
C GLU A 116 5.56 -5.41 -11.58
N LEU A 117 5.21 -4.25 -12.12
CA LEU A 117 4.38 -3.27 -11.45
C LEU A 117 2.92 -3.50 -11.84
N VAL A 118 2.13 -4.00 -10.89
CA VAL A 118 0.71 -4.27 -11.09
C VAL A 118 -0.11 -3.10 -10.55
N ILE A 119 -0.93 -2.49 -11.42
CA ILE A 119 -1.87 -1.43 -11.03
C ILE A 119 -3.18 -2.08 -10.59
N ASP A 120 -3.49 -1.94 -9.31
CA ASP A 120 -4.71 -2.48 -8.71
C ASP A 120 -5.91 -1.56 -8.97
N SER A 121 -5.70 -0.24 -8.96
CA SER A 121 -6.75 0.74 -9.29
C SER A 121 -6.23 2.02 -9.88
N THR A 122 -7.05 2.67 -10.71
CA THR A 122 -6.79 3.98 -11.31
C THR A 122 -8.08 4.81 -11.29
N ALA A 123 -7.99 6.05 -10.83
CA ALA A 123 -9.06 7.02 -10.89
C ALA A 123 -8.54 8.34 -11.48
N GLU A 124 -9.15 8.77 -12.58
CA GLU A 124 -8.79 10.01 -13.29
C GLU A 124 -9.96 11.01 -13.24
N SER A 125 -9.65 12.30 -13.17
CA SER A 125 -10.67 13.35 -13.25
C SER A 125 -10.16 14.58 -14.02
N GLY A 126 -11.09 15.39 -14.54
CA GLY A 126 -10.78 16.63 -15.25
C GLY A 126 -10.15 16.38 -16.64
N LYS A 127 -9.43 17.39 -17.16
CA LYS A 127 -8.88 17.37 -18.53
C LYS A 127 -7.46 16.81 -18.58
N LEU A 128 -7.25 15.60 -18.05
CA LEU A 128 -5.94 14.95 -18.03
C LEU A 128 -5.49 14.45 -19.41
N ARG A 129 -6.44 13.96 -20.20
CA ARG A 129 -6.22 13.41 -21.54
C ARG A 129 -6.58 14.40 -22.64
N ASP A 130 -5.94 14.26 -23.79
CA ASP A 130 -6.30 14.96 -25.02
C ASP A 130 -7.45 14.24 -25.77
N ARG A 131 -7.74 14.67 -27.01
CA ARG A 131 -8.79 14.03 -27.83
C ARG A 131 -8.40 12.64 -28.36
N LYS A 132 -7.12 12.30 -28.35
CA LYS A 132 -6.58 11.00 -28.77
C LYS A 132 -6.50 10.01 -27.61
N GLY A 133 -6.65 10.48 -26.38
CA GLY A 133 -6.53 9.68 -25.15
C GLY A 133 -5.14 9.74 -24.52
N GLU A 134 -4.23 10.53 -25.06
CA GLU A 134 -2.86 10.69 -24.56
C GLU A 134 -2.81 11.71 -23.43
N PHE A 135 -1.74 11.67 -22.62
CA PHE A 135 -1.53 12.69 -21.59
C PHE A 135 -1.40 14.07 -22.22
N ARG A 136 -2.22 15.01 -21.75
CA ARG A 136 -2.19 16.39 -22.25
C ARG A 136 -1.00 17.20 -21.70
N TYR A 137 -0.43 16.76 -20.58
CA TYR A 137 0.61 17.49 -19.86
C TYR A 137 1.91 16.70 -19.90
N LEU A 138 2.97 17.32 -20.41
CA LEU A 138 4.29 16.69 -20.53
C LEU A 138 4.79 16.12 -19.20
N THR A 139 4.61 16.84 -18.09
CA THR A 139 5.01 16.34 -16.77
C THR A 139 4.23 15.09 -16.36
N ALA A 140 2.96 14.95 -16.74
CA ALA A 140 2.17 13.76 -16.44
C ALA A 140 2.62 12.56 -17.29
N GLU A 141 2.93 12.78 -18.56
CA GLU A 141 3.51 11.78 -19.45
C GLU A 141 4.87 11.29 -18.94
N MET A 142 5.80 12.21 -18.66
CA MET A 142 7.11 11.86 -18.12
C MET A 142 7.01 11.14 -16.77
N TYR A 143 6.08 11.56 -15.91
CA TYR A 143 5.84 10.90 -14.64
C TYR A 143 5.30 9.47 -14.83
N ASP A 144 4.37 9.26 -15.77
CA ASP A 144 3.86 7.93 -16.15
C ASP A 144 5.00 7.02 -16.59
N ASP A 145 5.82 7.49 -17.53
CA ASP A 145 6.90 6.71 -18.13
C ASP A 145 8.02 6.34 -17.14
N VAL A 146 8.36 7.27 -16.23
CA VAL A 146 9.45 7.05 -15.27
C VAL A 146 9.01 6.14 -14.13
N PHE A 147 7.82 6.35 -13.57
CA PHE A 147 7.40 5.67 -12.34
C PHE A 147 6.52 4.44 -12.57
N PHE A 148 5.94 4.26 -13.77
CA PHE A 148 5.01 3.17 -14.07
C PHE A 148 5.46 2.35 -15.29
N PRO A 149 6.58 1.60 -15.18
CA PRO A 149 7.03 0.73 -16.26
C PRO A 149 5.96 -0.29 -16.64
N LYS A 150 5.75 -0.47 -17.94
CA LYS A 150 4.73 -1.36 -18.49
C LYS A 150 5.29 -2.78 -18.63
N GLY A 151 4.59 -3.75 -18.05
CA GLY A 151 4.91 -5.17 -18.15
C GLY A 151 6.04 -5.63 -17.23
N ARG A 152 6.45 -6.88 -17.45
CA ARG A 152 7.46 -7.60 -16.66
C ARG A 152 8.88 -7.29 -17.15
N TYR A 153 9.79 -7.01 -16.23
CA TYR A 153 11.20 -6.73 -16.50
C TYR A 153 12.13 -7.56 -15.62
N VAL A 154 13.41 -7.64 -15.99
CA VAL A 154 14.45 -8.28 -15.19
C VAL A 154 14.99 -7.26 -14.19
N ALA A 155 15.03 -7.64 -12.91
CA ALA A 155 15.45 -6.80 -11.80
C ALA A 155 16.62 -7.42 -11.04
#